data_AF-A0A1F7A4B2-F1
#
_entry.id   AF-A0A1F7A4B2-F1
#
_cell.length_a   1.000
_cell.length_b   1.000
_cell.length_c   1.000
_cell.angle_alpha   90.00
_cell.angle_beta   90.00
_cell.angle_gamma   90.00
#
_symmetry.space_group_name_H-M   'P 1'
#
loop_
_entity.id
_entity.type
_entity.pdbx_description
1 polymer ?
#
loop_
_entity_poly.entity_id
_entity_poly.type
_entity_poly.pdbx_seq_one_letter_code
_entity_poly.pdbx_strand_id
1 'polypeptide(L)'
;MTHKNKSRILPAILFLAVVTIFAVVLAPRFLGQSKVVQTPQTSAKDKQVTELLAKMSENPNKDSQEYAEARQEFCILTARPAAQREKAVANIRQFLGMTDIPVEFVCSRFNGKPDDSGTDYNSPASETYEAARFSFTVDPKTNYIVETGEAERRWGTKVDGTRWFENMPEYDDTPTYTTSEAIKPVAEAFMIKNKDIFGVDITKMTYQFEGSKIGNFFVKWIDKSKPHTKDSVECGDVDQKREGAYKNDQGVWCLKSIYTTYPTVNMTIMQSGQVAVYDNDGWEIEKL
;
A
#
# COMPACT_ATOMS: atom_id res chain seq x y z
N MET A 1 -8.20 -44.11 -70.52
CA MET A 1 -9.08 -43.00 -70.08
C MET A 1 -9.58 -43.36 -68.69
N THR A 2 -9.53 -42.59 -67.61
CA THR A 2 -9.12 -41.20 -67.32
C THR A 2 -9.17 -41.09 -65.78
N HIS A 3 -8.04 -40.96 -65.09
CA HIS A 3 -8.05 -40.52 -63.69
C HIS A 3 -8.05 -38.98 -63.65
N LYS A 4 -9.25 -38.39 -63.74
CA LYS A 4 -9.48 -36.96 -63.48
C LYS A 4 -10.35 -36.84 -62.24
N ASN A 5 -9.80 -36.27 -61.16
CA ASN A 5 -10.47 -35.55 -60.06
C ASN A 5 -9.79 -35.71 -58.68
N LYS A 6 -8.46 -35.57 -58.59
CA LYS A 6 -7.77 -35.37 -57.30
C LYS A 6 -7.20 -33.97 -57.08
N SER A 7 -7.55 -33.00 -57.94
CA SER A 7 -6.99 -31.63 -57.89
C SER A 7 -7.90 -30.59 -57.25
N ARG A 8 -9.17 -30.90 -56.94
CA ARG A 8 -10.13 -29.94 -56.38
C ARG A 8 -10.25 -29.93 -54.84
N ILE A 9 -9.67 -30.91 -54.15
CA ILE A 9 -9.81 -31.04 -52.69
C ILE A 9 -8.68 -30.31 -51.95
N LEU A 10 -7.47 -30.28 -52.53
CA LEU A 10 -6.32 -29.58 -51.93
C LEU A 10 -6.52 -28.07 -51.73
N PRO A 11 -7.11 -27.32 -52.69
CA PRO A 11 -7.36 -25.89 -52.52
C PRO A 11 -8.38 -25.60 -51.43
N ALA A 12 -9.41 -26.45 -51.30
CA ALA A 12 -10.46 -26.29 -50.30
C ALA A 12 -9.95 -26.52 -48.87
N ILE A 13 -9.07 -27.49 -48.67
CA ILE A 13 -8.44 -27.76 -47.36
C ILE A 13 -7.49 -26.61 -46.97
N LEU A 14 -6.72 -26.09 -47.92
CA LEU A 14 -5.85 -24.92 -47.70
C LEU A 14 -6.65 -23.65 -47.36
N PHE A 15 -7.77 -23.43 -48.03
CA PHE A 15 -8.64 -22.29 -47.75
C PHE A 15 -9.28 -22.39 -46.36
N LEU A 16 -9.73 -23.58 -45.97
CA LEU A 16 -10.28 -23.82 -44.63
C LEU A 16 -9.22 -23.59 -43.54
N ALA A 17 -7.99 -24.08 -43.74
CA ALA A 17 -6.89 -23.87 -42.80
C ALA A 17 -6.50 -22.39 -42.63
N VAL A 18 -6.54 -21.59 -43.71
CA VAL A 18 -6.29 -20.14 -43.65
C VAL A 18 -7.42 -19.42 -42.91
N VAL A 19 -8.67 -19.83 -43.09
CA VAL A 19 -9.83 -19.25 -42.37
C VAL A 19 -9.78 -19.59 -40.88
N THR A 20 -9.39 -20.81 -40.49
CA THR A 20 -9.19 -21.15 -39.06
C THR A 20 -8.02 -20.39 -38.44
N ILE A 21 -6.90 -20.21 -39.16
CA ILE A 21 -5.79 -19.40 -38.65
C ILE A 21 -6.21 -17.92 -38.52
N PHE A 22 -6.96 -17.36 -39.47
CA PHE A 22 -7.50 -16.01 -39.35
C PHE A 22 -8.47 -15.88 -38.16
N ALA A 23 -9.39 -16.85 -37.96
CA ALA A 23 -10.34 -16.83 -36.86
C ALA A 23 -9.66 -17.00 -35.48
N VAL A 24 -8.64 -17.86 -35.37
CA VAL A 24 -7.97 -18.15 -34.09
C VAL A 24 -6.90 -17.11 -33.73
N VAL A 25 -6.22 -16.53 -34.73
CA VAL A 25 -5.11 -15.58 -34.49
C VAL A 25 -5.56 -14.12 -34.49
N LEU A 26 -6.58 -13.73 -35.27
CA LEU A 26 -7.04 -12.33 -35.36
C LEU A 26 -8.26 -12.01 -34.50
N ALA A 27 -9.13 -12.97 -34.16
CA ALA A 27 -10.25 -12.69 -33.24
C ALA A 27 -9.79 -12.23 -31.84
N PRO A 28 -8.70 -12.76 -31.24
CA PRO A 28 -8.20 -12.23 -29.97
C PRO A 28 -7.61 -10.82 -30.12
N ARG A 29 -7.07 -10.48 -31.30
CA ARG A 29 -6.45 -9.16 -31.55
C ARG A 29 -7.48 -8.06 -31.81
N PHE A 30 -8.65 -8.38 -32.36
CA PHE A 30 -9.75 -7.41 -32.48
C PHE A 30 -10.57 -7.25 -31.18
N LEU A 31 -10.58 -8.25 -30.30
CA LEU A 31 -11.16 -8.12 -28.96
C LEU A 31 -10.24 -7.38 -27.96
N GLY A 32 -8.92 -7.35 -28.23
CA GLY A 32 -7.91 -6.64 -27.43
C GLY A 32 -7.86 -5.12 -27.63
N GLN A 33 -8.72 -4.54 -28.48
CA GLN A 33 -8.93 -3.10 -28.60
C GLN A 33 -10.36 -2.68 -28.27
N SER A 34 -11.03 -3.42 -27.36
CA SER A 34 -12.16 -2.84 -26.67
C SER A 34 -11.64 -1.64 -25.87
N LYS A 35 -11.83 -0.45 -26.45
CA LYS A 35 -11.97 0.80 -25.70
C LYS A 35 -12.65 0.44 -24.39
N VAL A 36 -12.05 0.83 -23.28
CA VAL A 36 -12.72 0.90 -21.99
C VAL A 36 -14.06 1.58 -22.27
N VAL A 37 -15.12 0.79 -22.39
CA VAL A 37 -16.47 1.32 -22.41
C VAL A 37 -16.62 1.78 -20.97
N GLN A 38 -16.33 3.07 -20.75
CA GLN A 38 -16.70 3.75 -19.52
C GLN A 38 -18.19 3.50 -19.39
N THR A 39 -18.54 2.58 -18.51
CA THR A 39 -19.94 2.32 -18.20
C THR A 39 -20.49 3.64 -17.65
N PRO A 40 -21.78 3.97 -17.89
CA PRO A 40 -22.37 5.23 -17.41
C PRO A 40 -22.18 5.47 -15.90
N GLN A 41 -21.98 4.39 -15.14
CA GLN A 41 -21.68 4.42 -13.71
C GLN A 41 -20.25 4.91 -13.39
N THR A 42 -19.28 4.60 -14.25
CA THR A 42 -17.90 5.11 -14.13
C THR A 42 -17.84 6.62 -14.37
N SER A 43 -18.55 7.12 -15.39
CA SER A 43 -18.55 8.55 -15.69
C SER A 43 -19.27 9.39 -14.63
N ALA A 44 -20.30 8.85 -13.97
CA ALA A 44 -20.97 9.51 -12.86
C ALA A 44 -20.07 9.58 -11.61
N LYS A 45 -19.40 8.48 -11.27
CA LYS A 45 -18.43 8.43 -10.17
C LYS A 45 -17.28 9.42 -10.39
N ASP A 46 -16.68 9.42 -11.57
CA ASP A 46 -15.54 10.30 -11.89
C ASP A 46 -15.93 11.78 -11.78
N LYS A 47 -17.14 12.13 -12.20
CA LYS A 47 -17.70 13.49 -12.03
C LYS A 47 -17.84 13.87 -10.55
N GLN A 48 -18.44 13.01 -9.74
CA GLN A 48 -18.59 13.27 -8.29
C GLN A 48 -17.24 13.38 -7.58
N VAL A 49 -16.29 12.52 -7.93
CA VAL A 49 -14.91 12.62 -7.41
C VAL A 49 -14.30 13.98 -7.75
N THR A 50 -14.46 14.47 -8.98
CA THR A 50 -13.94 15.77 -9.41
C THR A 50 -14.57 16.92 -8.63
N GLU A 51 -15.90 16.87 -8.40
CA GLU A 51 -16.63 17.88 -7.61
C GLU A 51 -16.16 17.91 -6.14
N LEU A 52 -15.96 16.75 -5.52
CA LEU A 52 -15.49 16.65 -4.14
C LEU A 52 -14.05 17.15 -3.98
N LEU A 53 -13.17 16.84 -4.95
CA LEU A 53 -11.80 17.35 -4.99
C LEU A 53 -11.78 18.88 -5.16
N ALA A 54 -12.62 19.44 -6.02
CA ALA A 54 -12.76 20.88 -6.17
C ALA A 54 -13.23 21.54 -4.86
N LYS A 55 -14.26 20.98 -4.21
CA LYS A 55 -14.77 21.49 -2.92
C LYS A 55 -13.70 21.48 -1.83
N MET A 56 -12.89 20.43 -1.75
CA MET A 56 -11.77 20.35 -0.80
C MET A 56 -10.63 21.34 -1.15
N SER A 57 -10.40 21.61 -2.43
CA SER A 57 -9.40 22.57 -2.90
C SER A 57 -9.81 24.02 -2.63
N GLU A 58 -11.09 24.35 -2.84
CA GLU A 58 -11.67 25.66 -2.54
C GLU A 58 -11.71 25.95 -1.03
N ASN A 59 -11.79 24.90 -0.20
CA ASN A 59 -11.81 24.99 1.26
C ASN A 59 -10.61 24.26 1.88
N PRO A 60 -9.37 24.78 1.74
CA PRO A 60 -8.16 24.07 2.12
C PRO A 60 -7.99 23.88 3.64
N ASN A 61 -8.84 24.51 4.46
CA ASN A 61 -8.83 24.32 5.90
C ASN A 61 -9.38 22.93 6.28
N LYS A 62 -8.46 22.02 6.61
CA LYS A 62 -8.79 20.64 7.00
C LYS A 62 -9.62 20.51 8.27
N ASP A 63 -9.62 21.54 9.12
CA ASP A 63 -10.40 21.57 10.36
C ASP A 63 -11.84 22.08 10.14
N SER A 64 -12.17 22.53 8.92
CA SER A 64 -13.51 22.97 8.58
C SER A 64 -14.46 21.78 8.40
N GLN A 65 -15.71 21.93 8.84
CA GLN A 65 -16.76 20.94 8.63
C GLN A 65 -16.96 20.64 7.13
N GLU A 66 -16.89 21.66 6.29
CA GLU A 66 -17.08 21.54 4.84
C GLU A 66 -16.01 20.67 4.17
N TYR A 67 -14.74 20.81 4.58
CA TYR A 67 -13.67 19.94 4.14
C TYR A 67 -13.86 18.51 4.67
N ALA A 68 -14.19 18.36 5.95
CA ALA A 68 -14.36 17.05 6.59
C ALA A 68 -15.47 16.22 5.93
N GLU A 69 -16.63 16.83 5.66
CA GLU A 69 -17.75 16.18 4.97
C GLU A 69 -17.39 15.80 3.53
N ALA A 70 -16.76 16.71 2.77
CA ALA A 70 -16.33 16.43 1.41
C ALA A 70 -15.29 15.30 1.35
N ARG A 71 -14.36 15.28 2.32
CA ARG A 71 -13.36 14.24 2.46
C ARG A 71 -13.99 12.89 2.78
N GLN A 72 -14.93 12.85 3.71
CA GLN A 72 -15.65 11.63 4.08
C GLN A 72 -16.41 11.04 2.88
N GLU A 73 -17.15 11.87 2.15
CA GLU A 73 -17.87 11.42 0.96
C GLU A 73 -16.92 10.90 -0.12
N PHE A 74 -15.81 11.59 -0.35
CA PHE A 74 -14.76 11.14 -1.27
C PHE A 74 -14.21 9.77 -0.84
N CYS A 75 -13.93 9.57 0.45
CA CYS A 75 -13.40 8.31 0.96
C CYS A 75 -14.37 7.15 0.76
N ILE A 76 -15.66 7.35 1.02
CA ILE A 76 -16.70 6.34 0.81
C ILE A 76 -16.87 6.04 -0.68
N LEU A 77 -16.92 7.07 -1.53
CA LEU A 77 -17.10 6.93 -2.98
C LEU A 77 -15.94 6.19 -3.66
N THR A 78 -14.72 6.38 -3.15
CA THR A 78 -13.49 5.80 -3.72
C THR A 78 -13.03 4.52 -3.00
N ALA A 79 -13.77 4.08 -1.98
CA ALA A 79 -13.51 2.81 -1.30
C ALA A 79 -13.69 1.62 -2.25
N ARG A 80 -12.91 0.56 -2.02
CA ARG A 80 -13.18 -0.74 -2.65
C ARG A 80 -14.54 -1.31 -2.20
N PRO A 81 -15.15 -2.20 -2.99
CA PRO A 81 -16.36 -2.90 -2.59
C PRO A 81 -16.20 -3.55 -1.21
N ALA A 82 -17.25 -3.49 -0.38
CA ALA A 82 -17.22 -3.99 1.00
C ALA A 82 -16.71 -5.44 1.09
N ALA A 83 -17.16 -6.32 0.18
CA ALA A 83 -16.72 -7.72 0.13
C ALA A 83 -15.20 -7.88 -0.04
N GLN A 84 -14.51 -6.94 -0.71
CA GLN A 84 -13.05 -6.98 -0.83
C GLN A 84 -12.37 -6.46 0.44
N ARG A 85 -12.98 -5.48 1.12
CA ARG A 85 -12.47 -4.90 2.38
C ARG A 85 -12.63 -5.84 3.58
N GLU A 86 -13.61 -6.76 3.56
CA GLU A 86 -13.80 -7.75 4.64
C GLU A 86 -12.55 -8.60 4.91
N LYS A 87 -11.72 -8.87 3.90
CA LYS A 87 -10.46 -9.59 4.11
C LYS A 87 -9.44 -8.76 4.90
N ALA A 88 -9.36 -7.45 4.64
CA ALA A 88 -8.55 -6.54 5.44
C ALA A 88 -9.05 -6.46 6.89
N VAL A 89 -10.37 -6.35 7.06
CA VAL A 89 -11.02 -6.35 8.39
C VAL A 89 -10.71 -7.63 9.17
N ALA A 90 -10.79 -8.80 8.52
CA ALA A 90 -10.44 -10.07 9.15
C ALA A 90 -8.96 -10.13 9.57
N ASN A 91 -8.05 -9.64 8.73
CA ASN A 91 -6.62 -9.59 9.03
C ASN A 91 -6.32 -8.66 10.23
N ILE A 92 -7.00 -7.52 10.32
CA ILE A 92 -6.86 -6.57 11.45
C ILE A 92 -7.37 -7.21 12.75
N ARG A 93 -8.51 -7.90 12.72
CA ARG A 93 -9.03 -8.65 13.88
C ARG A 93 -8.06 -9.74 14.34
N GLN A 94 -7.44 -10.45 13.38
CA GLN A 94 -6.40 -11.43 13.67
C GLN A 94 -5.17 -10.79 14.32
N PHE A 95 -4.68 -9.66 13.78
CA PHE A 95 -3.56 -8.92 14.35
C PHE A 95 -3.82 -8.55 15.81
N LEU A 96 -5.00 -8.00 16.09
CA LEU A 96 -5.41 -7.58 17.43
C LEU A 96 -5.71 -8.75 18.36
N GLY A 97 -5.91 -9.95 17.83
CA GLY A 97 -6.39 -11.10 18.60
C GLY A 97 -7.83 -10.93 19.13
N MET A 98 -8.63 -10.07 18.49
CA MET A 98 -9.99 -9.72 18.90
C MET A 98 -10.95 -9.93 17.73
N THR A 99 -11.86 -10.90 17.83
CA THR A 99 -12.76 -11.29 16.73
C THR A 99 -13.88 -10.28 16.48
N ASP A 100 -14.38 -9.62 17.52
CA ASP A 100 -15.59 -8.80 17.45
C ASP A 100 -15.32 -7.29 17.56
N ILE A 101 -14.04 -6.88 17.53
CA ILE A 101 -13.69 -5.47 17.56
C ILE A 101 -14.22 -4.77 16.30
N PRO A 102 -14.86 -3.58 16.43
CA PRO A 102 -15.19 -2.75 15.30
C PRO A 102 -13.92 -2.32 14.57
N VAL A 103 -13.93 -2.48 13.24
CA VAL A 103 -12.87 -2.00 12.35
C VAL A 103 -13.49 -1.01 11.40
N GLU A 104 -13.06 0.24 11.47
CA GLU A 104 -13.53 1.33 10.63
C GLU A 104 -12.60 1.49 9.43
N PHE A 105 -13.16 1.60 8.23
CA PHE A 105 -12.42 2.06 7.07
C PHE A 105 -12.35 3.58 7.11
N VAL A 106 -11.15 4.14 7.10
CA VAL A 106 -10.93 5.60 7.15
C VAL A 106 -10.93 6.16 5.73
N CYS A 107 -9.97 5.73 4.90
CA CYS A 107 -9.90 6.20 3.52
C CYS A 107 -8.90 5.41 2.66
N SER A 108 -9.07 5.50 1.34
CA SER A 108 -8.08 5.08 0.36
C SER A 108 -7.04 6.18 0.10
N ARG A 109 -5.80 5.77 -0.15
CA ARG A 109 -4.73 6.61 -0.72
C ARG A 109 -4.43 6.14 -2.14
N PHE A 110 -4.18 7.08 -3.04
CA PHE A 110 -3.89 6.83 -4.46
C PHE A 110 -2.51 7.36 -4.83
N ASN A 111 -1.88 6.78 -5.87
CA ASN A 111 -0.52 7.12 -6.31
C ASN A 111 -0.42 8.44 -7.12
N GLY A 112 -1.47 9.26 -7.12
CA GLY A 112 -1.48 10.54 -7.83
C GLY A 112 -0.94 11.69 -6.97
N LYS A 113 -0.30 12.67 -7.62
CA LYS A 113 -0.18 14.00 -7.01
C LYS A 113 -1.57 14.67 -7.03
N PRO A 114 -1.87 15.61 -6.10
CA PRO A 114 -3.16 16.30 -6.08
C PRO A 114 -3.56 16.99 -7.39
N ASP A 115 -2.59 17.28 -8.26
CA ASP A 115 -2.72 17.95 -9.55
C ASP A 115 -2.68 17.01 -10.77
N ASP A 116 -2.56 15.69 -10.56
CA ASP A 116 -2.40 14.73 -11.65
C ASP A 116 -3.78 14.20 -12.10
N SER A 117 -4.26 14.69 -13.25
CA SER A 117 -5.55 14.33 -13.86
C SER A 117 -5.63 12.86 -14.32
N GLY A 118 -4.60 12.05 -14.08
CA GLY A 118 -4.52 10.63 -14.43
C GLY A 118 -4.75 9.65 -13.27
N THR A 119 -5.15 10.12 -12.09
CA THR A 119 -5.32 9.26 -10.91
C THR A 119 -6.50 8.28 -11.09
N ASP A 120 -6.22 6.97 -11.06
CA ASP A 120 -7.27 5.94 -11.09
C ASP A 120 -7.86 5.72 -9.68
N TYR A 121 -8.99 6.38 -9.41
CA TYR A 121 -9.74 6.27 -8.16
C TYR A 121 -10.50 4.93 -7.98
N ASN A 122 -10.24 3.94 -8.84
CA ASN A 122 -10.69 2.55 -8.66
C ASN A 122 -9.56 1.62 -8.22
N SER A 123 -8.31 2.10 -8.21
CA SER A 123 -7.12 1.31 -7.90
C SER A 123 -6.30 2.00 -6.80
N PRO A 124 -6.72 1.88 -5.53
CA PRO A 124 -5.98 2.47 -4.42
C PRO A 124 -4.57 1.88 -4.29
N ALA A 125 -3.64 2.73 -3.86
CA ALA A 125 -2.26 2.36 -3.55
C ALA A 125 -2.13 1.75 -2.15
N SER A 126 -2.94 2.26 -1.21
CA SER A 126 -3.17 1.73 0.13
C SER A 126 -4.56 2.12 0.64
N GLU A 127 -5.01 1.45 1.68
CA GLU A 127 -6.19 1.79 2.45
C GLU A 127 -5.83 1.94 3.93
N THR A 128 -6.44 2.91 4.60
CA THR A 128 -6.28 3.15 6.03
C THR A 128 -7.51 2.67 6.77
N TYR A 129 -7.28 1.96 7.88
CA TYR A 129 -8.31 1.46 8.78
C TYR A 129 -7.96 1.82 10.22
N GLU A 130 -8.98 1.96 11.07
CA GLU A 130 -8.81 2.18 12.49
C GLU A 130 -9.59 1.13 13.29
N ALA A 131 -8.97 0.62 14.35
CA ALA A 131 -9.61 -0.30 15.28
C ALA A 131 -8.98 -0.21 16.66
N ALA A 132 -9.80 -0.19 17.71
CA ALA A 132 -9.37 0.06 19.08
C ALA A 132 -8.57 1.38 19.20
N ARG A 133 -7.24 1.29 19.29
CA ARG A 133 -6.33 2.45 19.37
C ARG A 133 -5.34 2.54 18.20
N PHE A 134 -5.48 1.65 17.21
CA PHE A 134 -4.49 1.45 16.17
C PHE A 134 -5.01 1.92 14.82
N SER A 135 -4.13 2.57 14.06
CA SER A 135 -4.30 2.79 12.63
C SER A 135 -3.52 1.73 11.86
N PHE A 136 -4.10 1.25 10.76
CA PHE A 136 -3.55 0.21 9.91
C PHE A 136 -3.50 0.71 8.47
N THR A 137 -2.32 0.64 7.86
CA THR A 137 -2.17 0.77 6.41
C THR A 137 -2.21 -0.64 5.81
N VAL A 138 -3.10 -0.85 4.84
CA VAL A 138 -3.32 -2.13 4.17
C VAL A 138 -3.06 -1.99 2.68
N ASP A 139 -2.38 -2.97 2.10
CA ASP A 139 -2.26 -3.11 0.65
C ASP A 139 -3.57 -3.68 0.07
N PRO A 140 -4.33 -2.92 -0.75
CA PRO A 140 -5.59 -3.39 -1.31
C PRO A 140 -5.45 -4.57 -2.27
N LYS A 141 -4.27 -4.82 -2.84
CA LYS A 141 -4.05 -5.94 -3.76
C LYS A 141 -3.97 -7.28 -3.04
N THR A 142 -3.30 -7.30 -1.90
CA THR A 142 -3.02 -8.52 -1.12
C THR A 142 -3.92 -8.64 0.12
N ASN A 143 -4.39 -7.49 0.62
CA ASN A 143 -4.98 -7.24 1.93
C ASN A 143 -3.98 -7.45 3.08
N TYR A 144 -2.68 -7.42 2.81
CA TYR A 144 -1.69 -7.47 3.86
C TYR A 144 -1.64 -6.15 4.64
N ILE A 145 -1.48 -6.26 5.95
CA ILE A 145 -1.14 -5.13 6.81
C ILE A 145 0.32 -4.80 6.51
N VAL A 146 0.58 -3.57 6.08
CA VAL A 146 1.93 -3.11 5.75
C VAL A 146 2.46 -2.14 6.80
N GLU A 147 1.58 -1.47 7.52
CA GLU A 147 1.93 -0.55 8.60
C GLU A 147 0.87 -0.61 9.70
N THR A 148 1.29 -0.42 10.94
CA THR A 148 0.43 -0.22 12.10
C THR A 148 1.06 0.79 13.04
N GLY A 149 0.25 1.71 13.55
CA GLY A 149 0.66 2.71 14.53
C GLY A 149 -0.49 3.14 15.42
N GLU A 150 -0.31 4.20 16.20
CA GLU A 150 -1.39 4.79 16.99
C GLU A 150 -2.40 5.46 16.05
N ALA A 151 -3.69 5.22 16.27
CA ALA A 151 -4.76 5.92 15.58
C ALA A 151 -4.71 7.43 15.91
N GLU A 152 -5.23 8.26 15.01
CA GLU A 152 -5.32 9.68 15.30
C GLU A 152 -6.25 9.90 16.51
N ARG A 153 -5.75 10.58 17.55
CA ARG A 153 -6.56 10.88 18.73
C ARG A 153 -7.73 11.75 18.33
N ARG A 154 -8.94 11.20 18.34
CA ARG A 154 -10.15 11.99 18.11
C ARG A 154 -10.38 12.87 19.33
N TRP A 155 -10.53 14.17 19.07
CA TRP A 155 -10.89 15.15 20.08
C TRP A 155 -11.87 16.13 19.47
N GLY A 156 -12.64 16.81 20.32
CA GLY A 156 -13.54 17.85 19.86
C GLY A 156 -13.91 18.80 20.98
N THR A 157 -14.77 19.74 20.67
CA THR A 157 -15.30 20.71 21.63
C THR A 157 -16.75 20.36 21.92
N LYS A 158 -17.08 20.18 23.20
CA LYS A 158 -18.46 19.99 23.66
C LYS A 158 -19.23 21.31 23.56
N VAL A 159 -20.56 21.23 23.66
CA VAL A 159 -21.46 22.40 23.64
C VAL A 159 -21.12 23.42 24.73
N ASP A 160 -20.58 22.98 25.87
CA ASP A 160 -20.15 23.83 26.98
C ASP A 160 -18.76 24.48 26.79
N GLY A 161 -18.12 24.29 25.62
CA GLY A 161 -16.79 24.81 25.31
C GLY A 161 -15.63 23.97 25.86
N THR A 162 -15.89 22.89 26.60
CA THR A 162 -14.83 21.99 27.08
C THR A 162 -14.37 21.02 26.00
N ARG A 163 -13.10 20.57 26.06
CA ARG A 163 -12.61 19.54 25.15
C ARG A 163 -13.09 18.16 25.59
N TRP A 164 -13.51 17.35 24.63
CA TRP A 164 -13.62 15.91 24.81
C TRP A 164 -12.51 15.22 24.04
N PHE A 165 -12.06 14.09 24.56
CA PHE A 165 -11.10 13.20 23.92
C PHE A 165 -11.77 11.83 23.86
N GLU A 166 -11.59 11.14 22.74
CA GLU A 166 -11.97 9.74 22.66
C GLU A 166 -11.17 8.94 23.70
N ASN A 167 -11.87 8.11 24.46
CA ASN A 167 -11.22 7.24 25.44
C ASN A 167 -10.61 6.06 24.68
N MET A 168 -9.35 6.20 24.28
CA MET A 168 -8.63 5.12 23.61
C MET A 168 -8.11 4.11 24.64
N PRO A 169 -8.13 2.81 24.34
CA PRO A 169 -7.47 1.80 25.16
C PRO A 169 -6.01 2.15 25.44
N GLU A 170 -5.56 1.97 26.68
CA GLU A 170 -4.14 2.11 27.04
C GLU A 170 -3.31 0.93 26.54
N TYR A 171 -1.98 1.08 26.52
CA TYR A 171 -1.11 -0.03 26.18
C TYR A 171 -1.03 -0.94 27.40
N ASP A 172 -0.84 -2.23 27.17
CA ASP A 172 -0.43 -3.09 28.26
C ASP A 172 1.03 -2.78 28.61
N ASP A 173 1.23 -1.94 29.62
CA ASP A 173 2.55 -1.57 30.13
C ASP A 173 3.04 -2.51 31.24
N THR A 174 2.40 -3.68 31.42
CA THR A 174 2.84 -4.67 32.40
C THR A 174 4.25 -5.14 32.05
N PRO A 175 5.24 -4.97 32.94
CA PRO A 175 6.63 -5.29 32.63
C PRO A 175 6.87 -6.81 32.70
N THR A 176 6.55 -7.53 31.62
CA THR A 176 6.76 -8.98 31.48
C THR A 176 8.15 -9.32 30.97
N TYR A 177 8.65 -8.53 30.00
CA TYR A 177 9.95 -8.71 29.37
C TYR A 177 10.84 -7.48 29.65
N THR A 178 12.05 -7.70 30.15
CA THR A 178 12.95 -6.60 30.57
C THR A 178 14.31 -6.61 29.86
N THR A 179 14.58 -7.57 28.96
CA THR A 179 15.88 -7.66 28.24
C THR A 179 15.69 -7.90 26.74
N SER A 180 16.73 -7.56 25.97
CA SER A 180 16.81 -7.81 24.52
C SER A 180 16.72 -9.29 24.15
N GLU A 181 17.23 -10.17 24.99
CA GLU A 181 17.23 -11.62 24.75
C GLU A 181 15.83 -12.19 24.97
N ALA A 182 15.08 -11.64 25.93
CA ALA A 182 13.73 -12.07 26.23
C ALA A 182 12.72 -11.62 25.18
N ILE A 183 12.92 -10.44 24.56
CA ILE A 183 11.96 -9.88 23.60
C ILE A 183 12.07 -10.51 22.20
N LYS A 184 13.27 -10.92 21.79
CA LYS A 184 13.49 -11.54 20.48
C LYS A 184 12.52 -12.69 20.17
N PRO A 185 12.41 -13.75 20.99
CA PRO A 185 11.50 -14.86 20.70
C PRO A 185 10.03 -14.45 20.70
N VAL A 186 9.65 -13.41 21.44
CA VAL A 186 8.28 -12.87 21.47
C VAL A 186 7.96 -12.20 20.13
N ALA A 187 8.86 -11.33 19.66
CA ALA A 187 8.71 -10.63 18.40
C ALA A 187 8.74 -11.61 17.20
N GLU A 188 9.63 -12.60 17.23
CA GLU A 188 9.67 -13.68 16.22
C GLU A 188 8.38 -14.51 16.23
N ALA A 189 7.88 -14.91 17.40
CA ALA A 189 6.64 -15.67 17.52
C ALA A 189 5.43 -14.89 16.97
N PHE A 190 5.36 -13.58 17.24
CA PHE A 190 4.33 -12.71 16.70
C PHE A 190 4.37 -12.67 15.16
N MET A 191 5.56 -12.45 14.58
CA MET A 191 5.73 -12.42 13.13
C MET A 191 5.40 -13.76 12.48
N ILE A 192 5.85 -14.88 13.06
CA ILE A 192 5.58 -16.23 12.54
C ILE A 192 4.09 -16.54 12.58
N LYS A 193 3.42 -16.23 13.71
CA LYS A 193 1.97 -16.44 13.88
C LYS A 193 1.16 -15.63 12.85
N ASN A 194 1.62 -14.44 12.52
CA ASN A 194 0.91 -13.48 11.67
C ASN A 194 1.50 -13.36 10.25
N LYS A 195 2.33 -14.32 9.82
CA LYS A 195 2.97 -14.28 8.49
C LYS A 195 1.98 -14.12 7.33
N ASP A 196 0.79 -14.71 7.45
CA ASP A 196 -0.21 -14.74 6.38
C ASP A 196 -1.02 -13.43 6.29
N ILE A 197 -0.96 -12.57 7.31
CA ILE A 197 -1.56 -11.23 7.29
C ILE A 197 -0.55 -10.15 6.92
N PHE A 198 0.76 -10.43 7.01
CA PHE A 198 1.84 -9.52 6.63
C PHE A 198 2.42 -9.81 5.24
N GLY A 199 2.36 -11.06 4.79
CA GLY A 199 3.06 -11.49 3.58
C GLY A 199 4.58 -11.51 3.71
N VAL A 200 5.11 -11.45 4.94
CA VAL A 200 6.55 -11.42 5.23
C VAL A 200 6.98 -12.72 5.89
N ASP A 201 8.10 -13.28 5.40
CA ASP A 201 8.75 -14.44 5.99
C ASP A 201 10.09 -14.05 6.63
N ILE A 202 10.04 -13.72 7.92
CA ILE A 202 11.22 -13.27 8.67
C ILE A 202 12.30 -14.34 8.81
N THR A 203 12.01 -15.62 8.53
CA THR A 203 13.01 -16.70 8.61
C THR A 203 14.10 -16.59 7.55
N LYS A 204 13.85 -15.78 6.52
CA LYS A 204 14.79 -15.45 5.44
C LYS A 204 15.53 -14.13 5.67
N MET A 205 15.25 -13.44 6.78
CA MET A 205 15.79 -12.13 7.09
C MET A 205 16.77 -12.18 8.27
N THR A 206 17.62 -11.16 8.39
CA THR A 206 18.53 -11.02 9.53
C THR A 206 17.91 -10.17 10.63
N TYR A 207 17.73 -10.74 11.82
CA TYR A 207 17.28 -10.01 13.02
C TYR A 207 18.36 -9.03 13.53
N GLN A 208 17.92 -7.86 13.95
CA GLN A 208 18.72 -6.82 14.58
C GLN A 208 17.92 -6.19 15.74
N PHE A 209 18.58 -6.04 16.89
CA PHE A 209 18.04 -5.27 18.01
C PHE A 209 18.50 -3.82 17.87
N GLU A 210 17.55 -2.88 17.79
CA GLU A 210 17.82 -1.46 17.57
C GLU A 210 17.93 -0.68 18.88
N GLY A 211 17.36 -1.19 19.97
CA GLY A 211 17.46 -0.59 21.29
C GLY A 211 16.19 -0.74 22.13
N SER A 212 16.16 0.00 23.24
CA SER A 212 14.99 0.09 24.11
C SER A 212 14.81 1.50 24.65
N LYS A 213 13.57 1.83 25.01
CA LYS A 213 13.19 2.97 25.85
C LYS A 213 12.36 2.42 27.01
N ILE A 214 12.08 3.26 28.01
CA ILE A 214 11.17 2.88 29.09
C ILE A 214 9.86 2.36 28.48
N GLY A 215 9.47 1.14 28.82
CA GLY A 215 8.26 0.48 28.34
C GLY A 215 8.38 -0.27 27.00
N ASN A 216 9.39 0.00 26.16
CA ASN A 216 9.39 -0.44 24.75
C ASN A 216 10.75 -0.97 24.26
N PHE A 217 10.69 -1.93 23.34
CA PHE A 217 11.84 -2.42 22.57
C PHE A 217 11.65 -2.15 21.08
N PHE A 218 12.78 -1.92 20.39
CA PHE A 218 12.84 -1.69 18.95
C PHE A 218 13.62 -2.81 18.30
N VAL A 219 12.98 -3.50 17.37
CA VAL A 219 13.58 -4.63 16.65
C VAL A 219 13.37 -4.47 15.15
N LYS A 220 14.28 -5.07 14.38
CA LYS A 220 14.32 -4.96 12.93
C LYS A 220 14.71 -6.28 12.29
N TRP A 221 14.14 -6.56 11.12
CA TRP A 221 14.61 -7.62 10.23
C TRP A 221 15.02 -7.01 8.88
N ILE A 222 16.13 -7.48 8.32
CA ILE A 222 16.68 -7.01 7.05
C ILE A 222 16.77 -8.18 6.05
N ASP A 223 16.14 -8.06 4.89
CA ASP A 223 16.31 -9.01 3.78
C ASP A 223 17.52 -8.60 2.92
N LYS A 224 18.68 -9.15 3.25
CA LYS A 224 19.93 -8.89 2.50
C LYS A 224 19.98 -9.58 1.14
N SER A 225 19.03 -10.48 0.83
CA SER A 225 19.00 -11.23 -0.42
C SER A 225 18.37 -10.45 -1.58
N LYS A 226 17.63 -9.38 -1.28
CA LYS A 226 16.94 -8.54 -2.25
C LYS A 226 17.42 -7.08 -2.20
N PRO A 227 18.66 -6.77 -2.61
CA PRO A 227 19.10 -5.38 -2.68
C PRO A 227 18.30 -4.62 -3.74
N HIS A 228 17.86 -3.42 -3.40
CA HIS A 228 17.31 -2.45 -4.34
C HIS A 228 18.34 -1.35 -4.54
N THR A 229 18.91 -1.30 -5.74
CA THR A 229 19.96 -0.35 -6.10
C THR A 229 19.38 0.69 -7.05
N LYS A 230 19.50 1.97 -6.69
CA LYS A 230 19.06 3.07 -7.53
C LYS A 230 20.18 4.08 -7.74
N ASP A 231 20.34 4.48 -8.99
CA ASP A 231 21.15 5.64 -9.36
C ASP A 231 20.37 6.90 -8.98
N SER A 232 20.99 7.77 -8.20
CA SER A 232 20.48 9.10 -7.88
C SER A 232 21.46 10.16 -8.36
N VAL A 233 20.93 11.28 -8.81
CA VAL A 233 21.72 12.47 -9.09
C VAL A 233 21.22 13.58 -8.18
N GLU A 234 22.10 14.08 -7.33
CA GLU A 234 21.87 15.26 -6.51
C GLU A 234 22.68 16.41 -7.13
N CYS A 235 22.07 17.57 -7.36
CA CYS A 235 22.75 18.73 -7.93
C CYS A 235 22.62 19.94 -7.00
N GLY A 236 23.66 20.76 -6.92
CA GLY A 236 23.73 21.93 -6.06
C GLY A 236 24.94 21.89 -5.14
N ASP A 237 24.71 21.94 -3.83
CA ASP A 237 25.77 21.86 -2.83
C ASP A 237 26.18 20.41 -2.59
N VAL A 238 26.99 19.88 -3.51
CA VAL A 238 27.52 18.51 -3.45
C VAL A 238 29.02 18.51 -3.21
N ASP A 239 29.51 17.47 -2.55
CA ASP A 239 30.95 17.27 -2.35
C ASP A 239 31.65 16.99 -3.69
N GLN A 240 32.34 18.00 -4.21
CA GLN A 240 33.06 17.98 -5.50
C GLN A 240 34.23 16.99 -5.52
N LYS A 241 34.69 16.51 -4.36
CA LYS A 241 35.79 15.55 -4.26
C LYS A 241 35.30 14.10 -4.24
N ARG A 242 34.00 13.89 -4.13
CA ARG A 242 33.41 12.55 -4.04
C ARG A 242 33.37 11.90 -5.42
N GLU A 243 33.63 10.60 -5.43
CA GLU A 243 33.51 9.80 -6.66
C GLU A 243 32.09 9.89 -7.22
N GLY A 244 31.97 10.15 -8.52
CA GLY A 244 30.69 10.41 -9.18
C GLY A 244 30.30 11.89 -9.27
N ALA A 245 31.11 12.82 -8.74
CA ALA A 245 30.89 14.26 -8.90
C ALA A 245 31.23 14.74 -10.33
N TYR A 246 30.34 15.54 -10.93
CA TYR A 246 30.50 16.11 -12.27
C TYR A 246 29.78 17.46 -12.39
N LYS A 247 30.13 18.28 -13.39
CA LYS A 247 29.33 19.47 -13.74
C LYS A 247 28.34 19.09 -14.85
N ASN A 248 27.08 19.46 -14.68
CA ASN A 248 26.08 19.32 -15.74
C ASN A 248 26.28 20.40 -16.83
N ASP A 249 25.45 20.35 -17.88
CA ASP A 249 25.52 21.26 -19.03
C ASP A 249 25.29 22.75 -18.65
N GLN A 250 24.74 23.01 -17.47
CA GLN A 250 24.52 24.35 -16.91
C GLN A 250 25.67 24.80 -15.99
N GLY A 251 26.73 23.99 -15.86
CA GLY A 251 27.88 24.26 -15.00
C GLY A 251 27.64 24.01 -13.51
N VAL A 252 26.47 23.46 -13.13
CA VAL A 252 26.11 23.12 -11.75
C VAL A 252 26.77 21.80 -11.37
N TRP A 253 27.37 21.75 -10.18
CA TRP A 253 27.92 20.50 -9.64
C TRP A 253 26.79 19.54 -9.26
N CYS A 254 26.97 18.29 -9.69
CA CYS A 254 26.09 17.18 -9.40
C CYS A 254 26.91 15.99 -8.92
N LEU A 255 26.31 15.15 -8.08
CA LEU A 255 26.88 13.90 -7.60
C LEU A 255 25.99 12.76 -8.05
N LYS A 256 26.54 11.88 -8.89
CA LYS A 256 25.90 10.60 -9.19
C LYS A 256 26.28 9.60 -8.09
N SER A 257 25.30 9.21 -7.29
CA SER A 257 25.44 8.21 -6.24
C SER A 257 24.67 6.95 -6.59
N ILE A 258 25.20 5.81 -6.16
CA ILE A 258 24.49 4.53 -6.17
C ILE A 258 24.07 4.26 -4.73
N TYR A 259 22.76 4.26 -4.47
CA TYR A 259 22.21 3.90 -3.17
C TYR A 259 21.63 2.49 -3.25
N THR A 260 22.12 1.61 -2.38
CA THR A 260 21.55 0.27 -2.18
C THR A 260 20.81 0.24 -0.87
N THR A 261 19.51 -0.03 -0.93
CA THR A 261 18.64 -0.27 0.22
C THR A 261 18.18 -1.72 0.23
N TYR A 262 17.74 -2.19 1.39
CA TYR A 262 17.24 -3.56 1.56
C TYR A 262 15.83 -3.50 2.14
N PRO A 263 14.93 -4.43 1.77
CA PRO A 263 13.63 -4.56 2.41
C PRO A 263 13.80 -4.80 3.89
N THR A 264 13.06 -4.02 4.68
CA THR A 264 13.12 -4.06 6.13
C THR A 264 11.73 -4.18 6.73
N VAL A 265 11.69 -4.86 7.87
CA VAL A 265 10.53 -4.84 8.77
C VAL A 265 10.98 -4.31 10.11
N ASN A 266 10.31 -3.28 10.59
CA ASN A 266 10.54 -2.69 11.90
C ASN A 266 9.35 -2.99 12.82
N MET A 267 9.63 -3.18 14.10
CA MET A 267 8.61 -3.41 15.10
C MET A 267 8.97 -2.70 16.40
N THR A 268 8.01 -1.98 16.95
CA THR A 268 8.03 -1.53 18.35
C THR A 268 7.14 -2.45 19.16
N ILE A 269 7.70 -3.06 20.19
CA ILE A 269 7.01 -4.01 21.06
C ILE A 269 7.12 -3.54 22.51
N MET A 270 5.97 -3.51 23.20
CA MET A 270 5.86 -3.13 24.60
C MET A 270 6.50 -4.21 25.50
N GLN A 271 6.83 -3.87 26.74
CA GLN A 271 7.36 -4.82 27.73
C GLN A 271 6.37 -5.94 28.10
N SER A 272 5.08 -5.78 27.81
CA SER A 272 4.07 -6.85 27.90
C SER A 272 4.14 -7.87 26.76
N GLY A 273 4.85 -7.54 25.67
CA GLY A 273 4.83 -8.30 24.42
C GLY A 273 3.76 -7.82 23.42
N GLN A 274 2.96 -6.81 23.74
CA GLN A 274 2.04 -6.19 22.79
C GLN A 274 2.83 -5.44 21.69
N VAL A 275 2.47 -5.64 20.43
CA VAL A 275 3.04 -4.87 19.32
C VAL A 275 2.35 -3.51 19.22
N ALA A 276 3.13 -2.43 19.35
CA ALA A 276 2.64 -1.06 19.28
C ALA A 276 2.77 -0.46 17.88
N VAL A 277 3.86 -0.80 17.19
CA VAL A 277 4.15 -0.34 15.82
C VAL A 277 4.66 -1.53 15.01
N TYR A 278 4.18 -1.64 13.79
CA TYR A 278 4.68 -2.57 12.77
C TYR A 278 4.86 -1.78 11.47
N ASP A 279 5.98 -1.97 10.79
CA ASP A 279 6.25 -1.28 9.53
C ASP A 279 7.01 -2.20 8.58
N ASN A 280 6.51 -2.35 7.36
CA ASN A 280 7.12 -3.10 6.28
C ASN A 280 7.63 -2.15 5.19
N ASP A 281 8.76 -1.48 5.45
CA ASP A 281 9.47 -0.62 4.48
C ASP A 281 9.69 -1.31 3.13
N GLY A 282 9.86 -2.64 3.14
CA GLY A 282 10.01 -3.44 1.92
C GLY A 282 8.86 -3.25 0.93
N TRP A 283 7.65 -3.01 1.41
CA TRP A 283 6.47 -2.78 0.58
C TRP A 283 6.54 -1.47 -0.22
N GLU A 284 7.17 -0.42 0.32
CA GLU A 284 7.40 0.82 -0.44
C GLU A 284 8.57 0.65 -1.42
N ILE A 285 9.62 -0.07 -1.02
CA ILE A 285 10.80 -0.31 -1.84
C ILE A 285 10.47 -1.13 -3.09
N GLU A 286 9.56 -2.11 -3.01
CA GLU A 286 9.10 -2.89 -4.17
C GLU A 286 8.30 -2.06 -5.20
N LYS A 287 7.92 -0.83 -4.86
CA LYS A 287 7.20 0.11 -5.75
C LYS A 287 8.11 1.17 -6.40
N LEU A 288 9.40 1.23 -6.05
CA LEU A 288 10.40 2.16 -6.60
C LEU A 288 11.05 1.64 -7.89
#